data_AF-A0A511MLT7-F1
#
_entry.id   AF-A0A511MLT7-F1
#
_cell.length_a   1.000
_cell.length_b   1.000
_cell.length_c   1.000
_cell.angle_alpha   90.00
_cell.angle_beta   90.00
_cell.angle_gamma   90.00
#
_symmetry.space_group_name_H-M   'P 1'
#
loop_
_entity.id
_entity.type
_entity.pdbx_description
1 polymer ?
#
loop_
_entity_poly.entity_id
_entity_poly.type
_entity_poly.pdbx_seq_one_letter_code
_entity_poly.pdbx_strand_id
1 'polypeptide(L)'
;MRTNGPIGITPFHARGSLRGFVISGRWPDTTKEWAQVLVLAVRVATLPGLLSTSTVFGVREELPDDPAPDMVGLVMAEGTVLGEEALAPGRFADHVPAALLMLHPPSETRPSLPECAGAASGCVLLPGVPHLGLEHRAAWAEAESDGTVTSLVSRVGLDPISDPDTAVLAMLLAA
;
A
#
# COMPACT_ATOMS: atom_id res chain seq x y z
N MET A 1 22.85 -5.95 -9.14
CA MET A 1 21.38 -5.87 -9.05
C MET A 1 20.80 -6.24 -10.41
N ARG A 2 19.92 -7.24 -10.53
CA ARG A 2 19.27 -7.57 -11.81
C ARG A 2 18.22 -6.49 -12.09
N THR A 3 18.59 -5.45 -12.83
CA THR A 3 17.74 -4.27 -13.11
C THR A 3 16.57 -4.54 -14.05
N ASN A 4 16.38 -5.78 -14.51
CA ASN A 4 15.33 -6.14 -15.48
C ASN A 4 14.59 -7.44 -15.11
N GLY A 5 14.63 -7.85 -13.83
CA GLY A 5 13.91 -9.03 -13.34
C GLY A 5 12.44 -8.75 -12.99
N PRO A 6 11.59 -9.78 -12.90
CA PRO A 6 10.21 -9.63 -12.43
C PRO A 6 10.19 -9.22 -10.95
N ILE A 7 9.13 -8.51 -10.57
CA ILE A 7 8.79 -8.21 -9.17
C ILE A 7 7.78 -9.27 -8.72
N GLY A 8 8.17 -10.09 -7.75
CA GLY A 8 7.27 -11.03 -7.09
C GLY A 8 6.57 -10.37 -5.91
N ILE A 9 5.27 -10.64 -5.75
CA ILE A 9 4.48 -10.25 -4.58
C ILE A 9 3.72 -11.48 -4.07
N THR A 10 3.86 -11.80 -2.79
CA THR A 10 3.14 -12.93 -2.17
C THR A 10 2.49 -12.48 -0.87
N PRO A 11 1.14 -12.47 -0.77
CA PRO A 11 0.47 -12.11 0.46
C PRO A 11 0.70 -13.18 1.53
N PHE A 12 0.78 -12.76 2.79
CA PHE A 12 0.75 -13.67 3.93
C PHE A 12 -0.16 -13.13 5.03
N HIS A 13 -0.74 -14.06 5.78
CA HIS A 13 -1.71 -13.75 6.82
C HIS A 13 -1.35 -14.46 8.11
N ALA A 14 -1.82 -13.92 9.23
CA ALA A 14 -1.74 -14.57 10.53
C ALA A 14 -3.12 -14.50 11.18
N ARG A 15 -3.60 -15.64 11.69
CA ARG A 15 -4.92 -15.74 12.36
C ARG A 15 -6.08 -15.19 11.51
N GLY A 16 -6.03 -15.42 10.19
CA GLY A 16 -7.06 -14.99 9.25
C GLY A 16 -6.98 -13.53 8.79
N SER A 17 -6.07 -12.73 9.34
CA SER A 17 -5.87 -11.33 8.93
C SER A 17 -4.61 -11.16 8.09
N LEU A 18 -4.72 -10.39 6.99
CA LEU A 18 -3.60 -10.02 6.13
C LEU A 18 -2.55 -9.28 6.96
N ARG A 19 -1.32 -9.81 6.95
CA ARG A 19 -0.19 -9.21 7.68
C ARG A 19 0.80 -8.51 6.77
N GLY A 20 0.72 -8.74 5.47
CA GLY A 20 1.59 -8.08 4.53
C GLY A 20 1.83 -8.89 3.27
N PHE A 21 2.89 -8.49 2.58
CA PHE A 21 3.34 -9.07 1.33
C PHE A 21 4.85 -9.26 1.36
N VAL A 22 5.31 -10.42 0.90
CA VAL A 22 6.72 -10.66 0.58
C VAL A 22 7.00 -10.10 -0.80
N ILE A 23 8.07 -9.32 -0.93
CA ILE A 23 8.59 -8.84 -2.21
C ILE A 23 9.80 -9.69 -2.59
N SER A 24 9.79 -10.22 -3.81
CA SER A 24 10.84 -11.10 -4.33
C SER A 24 11.38 -10.63 -5.69
N GLY A 25 12.60 -11.04 -6.03
CA GLY A 25 13.28 -10.69 -7.28
C GLY A 25 13.96 -9.32 -7.21
N ARG A 26 13.17 -8.24 -7.20
CA ARG A 26 13.66 -6.87 -6.98
C ARG A 26 12.57 -5.96 -6.41
N TRP A 27 12.98 -4.83 -5.84
CA TRP A 27 12.06 -3.78 -5.44
C TRP A 27 11.43 -3.09 -6.67
N PRO A 28 10.19 -2.57 -6.56
CA PRO A 28 9.63 -1.65 -7.53
C PRO A 28 10.40 -0.32 -7.50
N ASP A 29 10.85 0.13 -8.66
CA ASP A 29 11.70 1.31 -8.81
C ASP A 29 10.90 2.54 -9.27
N THR A 30 9.77 2.33 -9.94
CA THR A 30 8.95 3.39 -10.52
C THR A 30 7.56 3.45 -9.91
N THR A 31 6.91 4.62 -9.98
CA THR A 31 5.51 4.77 -9.55
C THR A 31 4.58 3.81 -10.29
N LYS A 32 4.87 3.52 -11.57
CA LYS A 32 4.12 2.53 -12.34
C LYS A 32 4.23 1.13 -11.74
N GLU A 33 5.43 0.70 -11.35
CA GLU A 33 5.63 -0.61 -10.76
C GLU A 33 4.97 -0.71 -9.37
N TRP A 34 5.07 0.34 -8.57
CA TRP A 34 4.33 0.45 -7.31
C TRP A 34 2.81 0.43 -7.51
N ALA A 35 2.30 1.06 -8.56
CA ALA A 35 0.87 0.99 -8.91
C ALA A 35 0.44 -0.44 -9.27
N GLN A 36 1.29 -1.24 -9.92
CA GLN A 36 1.00 -2.65 -10.17
C GLN A 36 1.04 -3.50 -8.90
N VAL A 37 1.98 -3.23 -7.99
CA VAL A 37 2.01 -3.84 -6.65
C VAL A 37 0.72 -3.52 -5.89
N LEU A 38 0.27 -2.26 -5.93
CA LEU A 38 -0.98 -1.82 -5.32
C LEU A 38 -2.18 -2.57 -5.89
N VAL A 39 -2.28 -2.72 -7.21
CA VAL A 39 -3.38 -3.48 -7.85
C VAL A 39 -3.45 -4.91 -7.29
N LEU A 40 -2.31 -5.58 -7.11
CA LEU A 40 -2.27 -6.93 -6.54
C LEU A 40 -2.67 -6.92 -5.06
N ALA A 41 -2.24 -5.91 -4.30
CA ALA A 41 -2.62 -5.75 -2.90
C ALA A 41 -4.12 -5.48 -2.73
N VAL A 42 -4.71 -4.62 -3.56
CA VAL A 42 -6.16 -4.31 -3.56
C VAL A 42 -6.98 -5.53 -3.94
N ARG A 43 -6.52 -6.33 -4.92
CA ARG A 43 -7.18 -7.62 -5.24
C ARG A 43 -7.15 -8.61 -4.08
N VAL A 44 -6.12 -8.61 -3.24
CA VAL A 44 -6.09 -9.42 -2.02
C VAL A 44 -7.04 -8.85 -0.97
N ALA A 45 -7.17 -7.52 -0.89
CA ALA A 45 -8.10 -6.84 0.01
C ALA A 45 -9.59 -7.14 -0.28
N THR A 46 -9.94 -7.59 -1.49
CA THR A 46 -11.32 -8.03 -1.82
C THR A 46 -11.71 -9.34 -1.14
N LEU A 47 -10.74 -10.12 -0.67
CA LEU A 47 -10.99 -11.42 -0.05
C LEU A 47 -11.67 -11.24 1.33
N PRO A 48 -12.88 -11.80 1.52
CA PRO A 48 -13.63 -11.63 2.76
C PRO A 48 -12.83 -12.08 4.00
N GLY A 49 -12.78 -11.23 5.02
CA GLY A 49 -12.16 -11.53 6.31
C GLY A 49 -10.65 -11.28 6.40
N LEU A 50 -9.94 -11.05 5.28
CA LEU A 50 -8.50 -10.74 5.34
C LEU A 50 -8.22 -9.35 5.91
N LEU A 51 -9.07 -8.37 5.62
CA LEU A 51 -9.04 -7.03 6.20
C LEU A 51 -10.36 -6.76 6.91
N SER A 52 -10.29 -6.45 8.21
CA SER A 52 -11.45 -6.06 9.00
C SER A 52 -11.82 -4.58 8.83
N THR A 53 -10.83 -3.73 8.59
CA THR A 53 -10.96 -2.29 8.43
C THR A 53 -9.79 -1.75 7.60
N SER A 54 -9.84 -0.47 7.26
CA SER A 54 -8.79 0.27 6.57
C SER A 54 -7.46 0.15 7.32
N THR A 55 -6.46 -0.40 6.65
CA THR A 55 -5.17 -0.78 7.25
C THR A 55 -4.02 -0.16 6.47
N VAL A 56 -3.04 0.38 7.21
CA VAL A 56 -1.81 0.95 6.65
C VAL A 56 -0.73 -0.13 6.63
N PHE A 57 -0.01 -0.20 5.51
CA PHE A 57 1.12 -1.08 5.32
C PHE A 57 2.39 -0.28 5.02
N GLY A 58 3.48 -0.60 5.70
CA GLY A 58 4.78 0.03 5.52
C GLY A 58 5.78 -0.90 4.83
N VAL A 59 6.58 -0.34 3.93
CA VAL A 59 7.75 -1.03 3.38
C VAL A 59 8.79 -1.24 4.47
N ARG A 60 9.31 -2.46 4.56
CA ARG A 60 10.44 -2.84 5.40
C ARG A 60 11.52 -3.50 4.55
N GLU A 61 12.70 -2.89 4.57
CA GLU A 61 13.87 -3.39 3.84
C GLU A 61 14.64 -4.43 4.66
N GLU A 62 14.49 -4.45 5.98
CA GLU A 62 15.11 -5.49 6.81
C GLU A 62 14.48 -6.86 6.54
N LEU A 63 15.32 -7.81 6.16
CA LEU A 63 14.94 -9.20 5.98
C LEU A 63 14.86 -9.93 7.32
N PRO A 64 13.98 -10.94 7.47
CA PRO A 64 13.99 -11.85 8.61
C PRO A 64 15.26 -12.70 8.61
N ASP A 65 15.56 -13.34 9.76
CA ASP A 65 16.75 -14.19 9.95
C ASP A 65 16.82 -15.36 8.96
N ASP A 66 15.65 -15.90 8.55
CA ASP A 66 15.52 -16.96 7.55
C ASP A 66 14.61 -16.49 6.41
N PRO A 67 15.14 -15.74 5.43
CA PRO A 67 14.35 -15.20 4.34
C PRO A 67 14.01 -16.27 3.30
N ALA A 68 12.82 -16.16 2.69
CA ALA A 68 12.45 -17.00 1.57
C ALA A 68 13.41 -16.77 0.37
N PRO A 69 13.58 -17.76 -0.53
CA PRO A 69 14.40 -17.58 -1.73
C PRO A 69 13.98 -16.34 -2.53
N ASP A 70 14.98 -15.58 -3.00
CA ASP A 70 14.81 -14.35 -3.78
C ASP A 70 14.04 -13.21 -3.07
N MET A 71 13.77 -13.33 -1.77
CA MET A 71 13.15 -12.26 -0.98
C MET A 71 14.07 -11.03 -0.91
N VAL A 72 13.52 -9.87 -1.25
CA VAL A 72 14.22 -8.58 -1.20
C VAL A 72 13.63 -7.62 -0.18
N GLY A 73 12.46 -7.93 0.37
CA GLY A 73 11.87 -7.19 1.48
C GLY A 73 10.39 -7.51 1.73
N LEU A 74 9.78 -6.67 2.57
CA LEU A 74 8.42 -6.85 3.06
C LEU A 74 7.60 -5.57 2.90
N VAL A 75 6.30 -5.75 2.74
CA VAL A 75 5.29 -4.72 2.98
C VAL A 75 4.46 -5.23 4.15
N MET A 76 4.61 -4.66 5.34
CA MET A 76 4.01 -5.15 6.59
C MET A 76 2.80 -4.33 6.99
N ALA A 77 1.78 -4.97 7.57
CA ALA A 77 0.70 -4.25 8.26
C ALA A 77 1.26 -3.53 9.50
N GLU A 78 1.09 -2.22 9.54
CA GLU A 78 1.61 -1.35 10.60
C GLU A 78 0.54 -1.04 11.65
N GLY A 79 -0.71 -0.89 11.22
CA GLY A 79 -1.85 -0.61 12.08
C GLY A 79 -3.05 -0.15 11.27
N THR A 80 -4.14 0.16 11.96
CA THR A 80 -5.37 0.63 11.34
C THR A 80 -5.40 2.16 11.26
N VAL A 81 -6.38 2.67 10.53
CA VAL A 81 -6.62 4.12 10.44
C VAL A 81 -7.44 4.61 11.64
N LEU A 82 -8.38 3.79 12.07
CA LEU A 82 -9.29 4.05 13.19
C LEU A 82 -9.33 2.83 14.11
N GLY A 83 -9.76 3.05 15.36
CA GLY A 83 -9.90 1.99 16.37
C GLY A 83 -8.70 1.85 17.29
N GLU A 84 -8.61 0.71 18.00
CA GLU A 84 -7.61 0.48 19.04
C GLU A 84 -6.18 0.31 18.48
N GLU A 85 -6.06 -0.22 17.26
CA GLU A 85 -4.78 -0.38 16.54
C GLU A 85 -4.44 0.84 15.66
N ALA A 86 -5.12 1.97 15.89
CA ALA A 86 -4.94 3.16 15.06
C ALA A 86 -3.52 3.73 15.17
N LEU A 87 -2.92 4.02 14.03
CA LEU A 87 -1.61 4.66 13.97
C LEU A 87 -1.70 6.12 14.40
N ALA A 88 -0.79 6.52 15.29
CA ALA A 88 -0.66 7.92 15.69
C ALA A 88 -0.01 8.76 14.56
N PRO A 89 -0.36 10.06 14.44
CA PRO A 89 0.40 11.01 13.62
C PRO A 89 1.90 10.95 13.91
N GLY A 90 2.73 11.12 12.88
CA GLY A 90 4.19 11.08 13.00
C GLY A 90 4.77 9.71 13.35
N ARG A 91 4.00 8.61 13.25
CA ARG A 91 4.48 7.24 13.51
C ARG A 91 5.79 6.91 12.80
N PHE A 92 6.00 7.46 11.61
CA PHE A 92 7.15 7.20 10.75
C PHE A 92 8.11 8.40 10.63
N ALA A 93 7.99 9.40 11.51
CA ALA A 93 8.83 10.59 11.48
C ALA A 93 10.34 10.27 11.60
N ASP A 94 10.69 9.31 12.45
CA ASP A 94 12.09 8.93 12.71
C ASP A 94 12.68 8.00 11.62
N HIS A 95 11.82 7.28 10.91
CA HIS A 95 12.21 6.34 9.86
C HIS A 95 11.14 6.28 8.77
N VAL A 96 11.36 7.05 7.70
CA VAL A 96 10.44 7.18 6.57
C VAL A 96 10.54 5.94 5.67
N PRO A 97 9.48 5.13 5.53
CA PRO A 97 9.47 4.00 4.63
C PRO A 97 9.55 4.44 3.16
N ALA A 98 10.13 3.60 2.30
CA ALA A 98 10.20 3.88 0.86
C ALA A 98 8.81 3.97 0.19
N ALA A 99 7.82 3.27 0.74
CA ALA A 99 6.42 3.41 0.39
C ALA A 99 5.52 3.11 1.60
N LEU A 100 4.36 3.76 1.64
CA LEU A 100 3.24 3.41 2.49
C LEU A 100 2.06 3.03 1.61
N LEU A 101 1.34 1.98 1.98
CA LEU A 101 0.07 1.61 1.36
C LEU A 101 -1.05 1.79 2.37
N MET A 102 -2.24 2.07 1.88
CA MET A 102 -3.49 2.05 2.62
C MET A 102 -4.46 1.19 1.85
N LEU A 103 -4.98 0.13 2.46
CA LEU A 103 -5.93 -0.77 1.82
C LEU A 103 -7.27 -0.71 2.56
N HIS A 104 -8.35 -0.58 1.80
CA HIS A 104 -9.71 -0.55 2.29
C HIS A 104 -10.41 -1.85 1.92
N PRO A 105 -11.05 -2.54 2.88
CA PRO A 105 -11.90 -3.67 2.55
C PRO A 105 -13.16 -3.20 1.78
N PRO A 106 -13.88 -4.11 1.11
CA PRO A 106 -15.16 -3.80 0.47
C PRO A 106 -16.19 -3.10 1.36
N SER A 107 -16.19 -3.41 2.66
CA SER A 107 -17.11 -2.80 3.64
C SER A 107 -16.84 -1.33 3.94
N GLU A 108 -15.66 -0.82 3.61
CA GLU A 108 -15.25 0.58 3.86
C GLU A 108 -14.89 1.33 2.58
N THR A 109 -14.99 0.67 1.43
CA THR A 109 -14.72 1.28 0.13
C THR A 109 -15.99 1.96 -0.39
N ARG A 110 -15.85 3.20 -0.89
CA ARG A 110 -16.85 3.86 -1.72
C ARG A 110 -16.34 3.85 -3.16
N PRO A 111 -16.78 2.91 -4.01
CA PRO A 111 -16.24 2.77 -5.35
C PRO A 111 -16.57 4.00 -6.20
N SER A 112 -15.69 4.28 -7.17
CA SER A 112 -15.85 5.40 -8.09
C SER A 112 -17.08 5.25 -9.01
N LEU A 113 -17.50 4.01 -9.26
CA LEU A 113 -18.66 3.67 -10.10
C LEU A 113 -19.72 2.93 -9.28
N PRO A 114 -21.02 3.28 -9.38
CA PRO A 114 -22.09 2.63 -8.62
C PRO A 114 -22.21 1.12 -8.88
N GLU A 115 -21.94 0.67 -10.10
CA GLU A 115 -21.99 -0.74 -10.51
C GLU A 115 -20.92 -1.61 -9.85
N CYS A 116 -19.85 -1.00 -9.31
CA CYS A 116 -18.74 -1.69 -8.65
C CYS A 116 -18.95 -1.80 -7.13
N ALA A 117 -20.20 -1.82 -6.67
CA ALA A 117 -20.53 -1.97 -5.25
C ALA A 117 -19.91 -3.25 -4.67
N GLY A 118 -19.13 -3.11 -3.60
CA GLY A 118 -18.36 -4.21 -3.00
C GLY A 118 -16.95 -4.40 -3.57
N ALA A 119 -16.46 -3.46 -4.39
CA ALA A 119 -15.04 -3.37 -4.70
C ALA A 119 -14.20 -3.01 -3.46
N ALA A 120 -12.97 -3.47 -3.41
CA ALA A 120 -11.95 -2.95 -2.50
C ALA A 120 -11.18 -1.80 -3.17
N SER A 121 -10.60 -0.92 -2.38
CA SER A 121 -9.73 0.15 -2.87
C SER A 121 -8.43 0.25 -2.08
N GLY A 122 -7.50 1.04 -2.59
CA GLY A 122 -6.32 1.42 -1.84
C GLY A 122 -5.48 2.47 -2.53
N CYS A 123 -4.54 2.99 -1.75
CA CYS A 123 -3.57 4.00 -2.16
C CYS A 123 -2.15 3.52 -1.84
N VAL A 124 -1.18 3.86 -2.69
CA VAL A 124 0.26 3.83 -2.36
C VAL A 124 0.79 5.25 -2.39
N LEU A 125 1.46 5.69 -1.32
CA LEU A 125 2.23 6.92 -1.25
C LEU A 125 3.71 6.57 -1.28
N LEU A 126 4.44 7.17 -2.23
CA LEU A 126 5.90 7.18 -2.28
C LEU A 126 6.38 8.53 -1.73
N PRO A 127 6.92 8.56 -0.51
CA PRO A 127 7.37 9.80 0.10
C PRO A 127 8.44 10.48 -0.76
N GLY A 128 8.23 11.76 -1.05
CA GLY A 128 9.23 12.62 -1.65
C GLY A 128 9.97 13.42 -0.59
N VAL A 129 10.89 14.26 -1.05
CA VAL A 129 11.56 15.30 -0.27
C VAL A 129 11.34 16.63 -1.01
N PRO A 130 10.14 17.26 -0.90
CA PRO A 130 9.76 18.35 -1.79
C PRO A 130 10.70 19.57 -1.73
N HIS A 131 11.30 19.84 -0.57
CA HIS A 131 12.28 20.92 -0.41
C HIS A 131 13.59 20.67 -1.17
N LEU A 132 13.85 19.42 -1.60
CA LEU A 132 14.94 19.05 -2.51
C LEU A 132 14.46 18.85 -3.95
N GLY A 133 13.21 19.22 -4.28
CA GLY A 133 12.61 19.00 -5.59
C GLY A 133 12.22 17.54 -5.87
N LEU A 134 12.23 16.67 -4.85
CA LEU A 134 11.75 15.30 -4.95
C LEU A 134 10.27 15.27 -4.57
N GLU A 135 9.40 15.24 -5.57
CA GLU A 135 7.96 15.29 -5.36
C GLU A 135 7.40 14.00 -4.73
N HIS A 136 6.31 14.15 -3.97
CA HIS A 136 5.48 13.00 -3.59
C HIS A 136 4.84 12.38 -4.84
N ARG A 137 4.74 11.06 -4.83
CA ARG A 137 4.11 10.30 -5.91
C ARG A 137 3.12 9.34 -5.29
N ALA A 138 2.00 9.13 -5.95
CA ALA A 138 0.98 8.22 -5.45
C ALA A 138 0.28 7.48 -6.58
N ALA A 139 -0.36 6.38 -6.23
CA ALA A 139 -1.34 5.73 -7.07
C ALA A 139 -2.51 5.22 -6.24
N TRP A 140 -3.68 5.15 -6.87
CA TRP A 140 -4.91 4.62 -6.30
C TRP A 140 -5.46 3.55 -7.23
N ALA A 141 -6.02 2.50 -6.64
CA ALA A 141 -6.63 1.42 -7.40
C ALA A 141 -7.94 0.96 -6.75
N GLU A 142 -8.85 0.49 -7.58
CA GLU A 142 -10.07 -0.20 -7.18
C GLU A 142 -10.14 -1.55 -7.90
N ALA A 143 -10.57 -2.60 -7.18
CA ALA A 143 -10.80 -3.91 -7.78
C ALA A 143 -12.03 -4.60 -7.20
N GLU A 144 -12.76 -5.30 -8.07
CA GLU A 144 -13.90 -6.15 -7.72
C GLU A 144 -13.44 -7.51 -7.19
N SER A 145 -14.37 -8.24 -6.57
CA SER A 145 -14.10 -9.55 -5.97
C SER A 145 -13.68 -10.63 -6.97
N ASP A 146 -14.00 -10.46 -8.25
CA ASP A 146 -13.53 -11.32 -9.34
C ASP A 146 -12.11 -10.96 -9.83
N GLY A 147 -11.51 -9.91 -9.28
CA GLY A 147 -10.19 -9.39 -9.61
C GLY A 147 -10.18 -8.36 -10.75
N THR A 148 -11.33 -7.97 -11.30
CA THR A 148 -11.43 -6.91 -12.30
C THR A 148 -10.98 -5.57 -11.71
N VAL A 149 -10.05 -4.90 -12.38
CA VAL A 149 -9.58 -3.56 -11.97
C VAL A 149 -10.48 -2.52 -12.62
N THR A 150 -11.17 -1.75 -11.80
CA THR A 150 -12.18 -0.77 -12.25
C THR A 150 -11.63 0.65 -12.29
N SER A 151 -10.60 0.94 -11.48
CA SER A 151 -9.89 2.22 -11.47
C SER A 151 -8.41 2.01 -11.21
N LEU A 152 -7.56 2.77 -11.92
CA LEU A 152 -6.13 2.88 -11.65
C LEU A 152 -5.66 4.29 -12.03
N VAL A 153 -5.28 5.08 -11.03
CA VAL A 153 -4.79 6.45 -11.21
C VAL A 153 -3.39 6.54 -10.62
N SER A 154 -2.45 7.16 -11.32
CA SER A 154 -1.10 7.44 -10.81
C SER A 154 -0.74 8.90 -11.04
N ARG A 155 -0.13 9.54 -10.04
CA ARG A 155 0.27 10.95 -10.09
C ARG A 155 1.67 11.16 -9.50
N VAL A 156 2.33 12.18 -10.03
CA VAL A 156 3.61 12.75 -9.56
C VAL A 156 3.35 14.22 -9.29
N GLY A 157 3.96 14.79 -8.25
CA GLY A 157 3.76 16.20 -7.91
C GLY A 157 2.40 16.50 -7.30
N LEU A 158 1.82 15.55 -6.57
CA LEU A 158 0.55 15.79 -5.87
C LEU A 158 0.77 16.54 -4.55
N ASP A 159 -0.23 17.34 -4.19
CA ASP A 159 -0.40 17.80 -2.81
C ASP A 159 -1.05 16.66 -1.99
N PRO A 160 -0.36 16.08 -0.98
CA PRO A 160 -0.90 14.96 -0.23
C PRO A 160 -2.23 15.24 0.46
N ILE A 161 -2.58 16.50 0.76
CA ILE A 161 -3.87 16.83 1.40
C ILE A 161 -5.05 16.88 0.41
N SER A 162 -4.79 16.73 -0.89
CA SER A 162 -5.84 16.78 -1.93
C SER A 162 -6.69 15.50 -2.03
N ASP A 163 -6.28 14.43 -1.35
CA ASP A 163 -6.96 13.14 -1.30
C ASP A 163 -6.89 12.59 0.14
N PRO A 164 -7.98 12.01 0.68
CA PRO A 164 -8.02 11.57 2.08
C PRO A 164 -6.98 10.49 2.40
N ASP A 165 -6.71 9.56 1.48
CA ASP A 165 -5.78 8.47 1.74
C ASP A 165 -4.36 9.00 1.81
N THR A 166 -3.97 9.84 0.85
CA THR A 166 -2.64 10.47 0.88
C THR A 166 -2.49 11.45 2.03
N ALA A 167 -3.57 12.09 2.49
CA ALA A 167 -3.54 12.98 3.64
C ALA A 167 -3.25 12.21 4.93
N VAL A 168 -3.91 11.06 5.13
CA VAL A 168 -3.62 10.17 6.26
C VAL A 168 -2.18 9.67 6.18
N LEU A 169 -1.75 9.15 5.02
CA LEU A 169 -0.39 8.62 4.88
C LEU A 169 0.67 9.72 5.09
N ALA A 170 0.44 10.95 4.61
CA ALA A 170 1.34 12.08 4.86
C ALA A 170 1.37 12.50 6.33
N MET A 171 0.23 12.49 7.02
CA MET A 171 0.15 12.77 8.46
C MET A 171 0.97 11.77 9.29
N LEU A 172 1.06 10.50 8.87
CA LEU A 172 1.89 9.50 9.55
C LEU A 172 3.39 9.74 9.37
N LEU A 173 3.78 10.47 8.33
CA LEU A 173 5.17 10.83 8.01
C LEU A 173 5.58 12.18 8.64
N ALA A 174 4.63 13.08 8.87
CA ALA A 174 4.89 14.42 9.38
C ALA A 174 5.21 14.42 10.88
N ALA A 175 6.28 15.12 11.27
CA ALA A 175 6.72 15.34 12.65
C ALA A 175 6.33 16.74 13.14
#